data_AF-A0A174LQM5-F1
#
_entry.id   AF-A0A174LQM5-F1
#
_cell.length_a   1.000
_cell.length_b   1.000
_cell.length_c   1.000
_cell.angle_alpha   90.00
_cell.angle_beta   90.00
_cell.angle_gamma   90.00
#
_symmetry.space_group_name_H-M   'P 1'
#
loop_
_entity.id
_entity.type
_entity.pdbx_description
1 polymer ?
#
loop_
_entity_poly.entity_id
_entity_poly.type
_entity_poly.pdbx_seq_one_letter_code
_entity_poly.pdbx_strand_id
1 'polypeptide(L)'
;MQKINKYFLEALKASLNSESVSWTTADVSFEEFSQLYQISNIHNVLSMIFEATFSCEVAQQMPPQFMMMFRRNVIQSIAQQTMKSSEFQVLSDHLRSKGIKPCVVKGIVCRDLYPNPDARVSGDEDVFIPEEQFGKSHKTLTDYGMTLMEPDQDIESIYEVPYVKPGSPLYIELHKHMFPPESEAYGNLNRFFDGIHNRTEKPHKGECGLIEEEINGTKFLTMNHTDHLLYVRLLPSICPWEIMR
;
A
#
# COMPACT_ATOMS: atom_id res chain seq x y z
N MET A 1 12.99 7.56 -23.06
CA MET A 1 12.18 7.80 -21.84
C MET A 1 10.69 7.95 -22.15
N GLN A 2 10.25 8.87 -23.03
CA GLN A 2 8.81 9.03 -23.36
C GLN A 2 8.13 7.75 -23.92
N LYS A 3 8.81 6.98 -24.78
CA LYS A 3 8.25 5.77 -25.41
C LYS A 3 7.95 4.65 -24.41
N ILE A 4 8.86 4.36 -23.47
CA ILE A 4 8.65 3.31 -22.45
C ILE A 4 7.53 3.71 -21.48
N ASN A 5 7.44 5.00 -21.10
CA ASN A 5 6.36 5.48 -20.26
C ASN A 5 4.98 5.25 -20.91
N LYS A 6 4.88 5.40 -22.24
CA LYS A 6 3.65 5.09 -22.98
C LYS A 6 3.28 3.60 -22.84
N TYR A 7 4.21 2.69 -23.11
CA TYR A 7 3.94 1.24 -22.96
C TYR A 7 3.65 0.84 -21.52
N PHE A 8 4.33 1.45 -20.56
CA PHE A 8 4.04 1.26 -19.14
C PHE A 8 2.60 1.61 -18.81
N LEU A 9 2.13 2.79 -19.24
CA LEU A 9 0.74 3.21 -19.01
C LEU A 9 -0.28 2.35 -19.77
N GLU A 10 0.04 1.91 -20.99
CA GLU A 10 -0.81 1.02 -21.77
C GLU A 10 -0.98 -0.35 -21.11
N ALA A 11 0.11 -1.00 -20.70
CA ALA A 11 0.04 -2.27 -19.98
C ALA A 11 -0.60 -2.13 -18.60
N LEU A 12 -0.35 -1.03 -17.89
CA LEU A 12 -1.00 -0.77 -16.60
C LEU A 12 -2.51 -0.62 -16.77
N LYS A 13 -2.94 0.14 -17.78
CA LYS A 13 -4.36 0.29 -18.13
C LYS A 13 -4.97 -1.07 -18.48
N ALA A 14 -4.31 -1.87 -19.30
CA ALA A 14 -4.80 -3.21 -19.66
C ALA A 14 -4.97 -4.08 -18.41
N SER A 15 -3.95 -4.13 -17.53
CA SER A 15 -4.03 -4.86 -16.26
C SER A 15 -5.19 -4.40 -15.37
N LEU A 16 -5.40 -3.09 -15.21
CA LEU A 16 -6.51 -2.54 -14.43
C LEU A 16 -7.89 -2.90 -14.98
N ASN A 17 -8.00 -3.19 -16.29
CA ASN A 17 -9.24 -3.64 -16.93
C ASN A 17 -9.30 -5.18 -17.08
N SER A 18 -8.35 -5.93 -16.52
CA SER A 18 -8.22 -7.39 -16.73
C SER A 18 -8.07 -7.77 -18.21
N GLU A 19 -7.40 -6.93 -18.98
CA GLU A 19 -7.10 -7.10 -20.40
C GLU A 19 -5.61 -7.41 -20.63
N SER A 20 -5.26 -7.84 -21.84
CA SER A 20 -3.88 -8.00 -22.28
C SER A 20 -3.53 -7.06 -23.43
N VAL A 21 -2.24 -6.75 -23.56
CA VAL A 21 -1.71 -5.99 -24.71
C VAL A 21 -1.29 -6.94 -25.84
N SER A 22 -1.33 -6.45 -27.08
CA SER A 22 -1.00 -7.22 -28.29
C SER A 22 0.22 -6.66 -29.03
N TRP A 23 1.29 -6.32 -28.30
CA TRP A 23 2.50 -5.77 -28.90
C TRP A 23 3.32 -6.82 -29.64
N THR A 24 3.95 -6.39 -30.73
CA THR A 24 4.85 -7.18 -31.59
C THR A 24 6.30 -6.75 -31.44
N THR A 25 7.23 -7.56 -31.93
CA THR A 25 8.67 -7.24 -31.94
C THR A 25 9.01 -6.03 -32.81
N ALA A 26 8.09 -5.60 -33.69
CA ALA A 26 8.19 -4.36 -34.45
C ALA A 26 7.80 -3.12 -33.61
N ASP A 27 6.95 -3.29 -32.59
CA ASP A 27 6.49 -2.20 -31.72
C ASP A 27 7.51 -1.92 -30.60
N VAL A 28 7.91 -2.99 -29.90
CA VAL A 28 8.76 -2.95 -28.71
C VAL A 28 9.91 -3.93 -28.87
N SER A 29 11.14 -3.42 -28.84
CA SER A 29 12.34 -4.26 -28.82
C SER A 29 12.51 -4.99 -27.48
N PHE A 30 13.29 -6.08 -27.46
CA PHE A 30 13.56 -6.81 -26.22
C PHE A 30 14.26 -5.97 -25.14
N GLU A 31 15.09 -5.02 -25.54
CA GLU A 31 15.73 -4.08 -24.61
C GLU A 31 14.70 -3.14 -23.98
N GLU A 32 13.82 -2.55 -24.79
CA GLU A 32 12.73 -1.69 -24.29
C GLU A 32 11.76 -2.47 -23.38
N PHE A 33 11.46 -3.73 -23.73
CA PHE A 33 10.61 -4.61 -22.93
C PHE A 33 11.26 -4.98 -21.58
N SER A 34 12.57 -5.20 -21.58
CA SER A 34 13.33 -5.42 -20.35
C SER A 34 13.36 -4.17 -19.46
N GLN A 35 13.55 -2.98 -20.05
CA GLN A 35 13.47 -1.71 -19.34
C GLN A 35 12.08 -1.45 -18.77
N LEU A 36 11.01 -1.80 -19.51
CA LEU A 36 9.64 -1.75 -19.03
C LEU A 36 9.49 -2.56 -17.73
N TYR A 37 9.90 -3.83 -17.74
CA TYR A 37 9.81 -4.68 -16.54
C TYR A 37 10.66 -4.17 -15.36
N GLN A 38 11.84 -3.60 -15.63
CA GLN A 38 12.65 -2.97 -14.59
C GLN A 38 11.93 -1.79 -13.93
N ILE A 39 11.34 -0.90 -14.73
CA ILE A 39 10.57 0.25 -14.24
C ILE A 39 9.31 -0.23 -13.50
N SER A 40 8.61 -1.26 -14.00
CA SER A 40 7.47 -1.87 -13.32
C SER A 40 7.83 -2.45 -11.96
N ASN A 41 9.03 -3.02 -11.83
CA ASN A 41 9.54 -3.50 -10.55
C ASN A 41 9.80 -2.35 -9.57
N ILE A 42 10.42 -1.26 -10.03
CA ILE A 42 10.65 -0.06 -9.21
C ILE A 42 9.33 0.53 -8.68
N HIS A 43 8.29 0.53 -9.51
CA HIS A 43 6.96 1.04 -9.14
C HIS A 43 6.06 0.01 -8.42
N ASN A 44 6.57 -1.17 -8.06
CA ASN A 44 5.80 -2.23 -7.39
C ASN A 44 4.51 -2.65 -8.14
N VAL A 45 4.58 -2.68 -9.48
CA VAL A 45 3.50 -3.12 -10.38
C VAL A 45 3.98 -4.18 -11.39
N LEU A 46 5.13 -4.80 -11.17
CA LEU A 46 5.67 -5.82 -12.07
C LEU A 46 4.68 -6.96 -12.31
N SER A 47 4.04 -7.49 -11.26
CA SER A 47 3.07 -8.59 -11.40
C SER A 47 1.92 -8.24 -12.33
N MET A 48 1.36 -7.03 -12.18
CA MET A 48 0.28 -6.51 -13.02
C MET A 48 0.71 -6.39 -14.49
N ILE A 49 1.88 -5.80 -14.73
CA ILE A 49 2.41 -5.60 -16.08
C ILE A 49 2.81 -6.94 -16.72
N PHE A 50 3.37 -7.85 -15.94
CA PHE A 50 3.73 -9.19 -16.39
C PHE A 50 2.49 -9.93 -16.88
N GLU A 51 1.39 -9.90 -16.11
CA GLU A 51 0.12 -10.52 -16.51
C GLU A 51 -0.45 -9.92 -17.79
N ALA A 52 -0.53 -8.57 -17.88
CA ALA A 52 -1.07 -7.89 -19.05
C ALA A 52 -0.24 -8.09 -20.33
N THR A 53 1.06 -8.34 -20.19
CA THR A 53 1.98 -8.52 -21.33
C THR A 53 2.25 -9.98 -21.67
N PHE A 54 1.85 -10.93 -20.82
CA PHE A 54 2.26 -12.34 -20.93
C PHE A 54 1.90 -12.99 -22.28
N SER A 55 0.77 -12.61 -22.86
CA SER A 55 0.25 -13.19 -24.11
C SER A 55 0.78 -12.49 -25.37
N CYS A 56 1.48 -11.37 -25.27
CA CYS A 56 1.95 -10.63 -26.44
C CYS A 56 3.14 -11.31 -27.13
N GLU A 57 3.34 -11.03 -28.43
CA GLU A 57 4.39 -11.67 -29.22
C GLU A 57 5.79 -11.41 -28.64
N VAL A 58 6.05 -10.18 -28.18
CA VAL A 58 7.36 -9.81 -27.60
C VAL A 58 7.69 -10.67 -26.38
N ALA A 59 6.71 -10.91 -25.50
CA ALA A 59 6.89 -11.74 -24.31
C ALA A 59 7.13 -13.21 -24.67
N GLN A 60 6.46 -13.72 -25.71
CA GLN A 60 6.61 -15.10 -26.17
C GLN A 60 7.96 -15.35 -26.87
N GLN A 61 8.53 -14.33 -27.52
CA GLN A 61 9.81 -14.43 -28.22
C GLN A 61 11.03 -14.00 -27.37
N MET A 62 10.80 -13.44 -26.18
CA MET A 62 11.87 -13.08 -25.26
C MET A 62 12.75 -14.29 -24.91
N PRO A 63 14.08 -14.11 -24.75
CA PRO A 63 14.94 -15.24 -24.39
C PRO A 63 14.50 -15.87 -23.06
N PRO A 64 14.38 -17.21 -22.98
CA PRO A 64 13.75 -17.89 -21.84
C PRO A 64 14.36 -17.55 -20.47
N GLN A 65 15.68 -17.30 -20.42
CA GLN A 65 16.38 -16.95 -19.19
C GLN A 65 15.87 -15.62 -18.58
N PHE A 66 15.54 -14.62 -19.41
CA PHE A 66 15.02 -13.35 -18.93
C PHE A 66 13.57 -13.52 -18.45
N MET A 67 12.72 -14.18 -19.23
CA MET A 67 11.34 -14.44 -18.83
C MET A 67 11.25 -15.26 -17.54
N MET A 68 12.12 -16.26 -17.36
CA MET A 68 12.18 -17.06 -16.14
C MET A 68 12.57 -16.22 -14.92
N MET A 69 13.53 -15.30 -15.07
CA MET A 69 13.92 -14.37 -14.01
C MET A 69 12.73 -13.49 -13.56
N PHE A 70 12.05 -12.83 -14.51
CA PHE A 70 10.91 -11.98 -14.18
C PHE A 70 9.73 -12.76 -13.61
N ARG A 71 9.43 -13.95 -14.16
CA ARG A 71 8.39 -14.82 -13.64
C ARG A 71 8.68 -15.24 -12.19
N ARG A 72 9.93 -15.57 -11.86
CA ARG A 72 10.35 -15.89 -10.49
C ARG A 72 10.10 -14.71 -9.55
N ASN A 73 10.47 -13.51 -9.97
CA ASN A 73 10.26 -12.30 -9.17
C ASN A 73 8.76 -12.07 -8.90
N VAL A 74 7.92 -12.20 -9.94
CA VAL A 74 6.46 -12.07 -9.81
C VAL A 74 5.87 -13.09 -8.84
N ILE A 75 6.23 -14.36 -8.98
CA ILE A 75 5.75 -15.42 -8.09
C ILE A 75 6.18 -15.14 -6.64
N GLN A 76 7.44 -14.75 -6.44
CA GLN A 76 7.96 -14.44 -5.12
C GLN A 76 7.26 -13.22 -4.50
N SER A 77 7.04 -12.16 -5.28
CA SER A 77 6.41 -10.94 -4.78
C SER A 77 4.95 -11.15 -4.42
N ILE A 78 4.20 -11.90 -5.25
CA ILE A 78 2.81 -12.26 -4.93
C ILE A 78 2.77 -13.13 -3.67
N ALA A 79 3.62 -14.16 -3.57
CA ALA A 79 3.66 -15.02 -2.39
C ALA A 79 3.97 -14.24 -1.10
N GLN A 80 4.95 -13.32 -1.13
CA GLN A 80 5.27 -12.45 0.00
C GLN A 80 4.10 -11.53 0.35
N GLN A 81 3.41 -10.97 -0.66
CA GLN A 81 2.26 -10.11 -0.44
C GLN A 81 1.08 -10.89 0.17
N THR A 82 0.78 -12.08 -0.32
CA THR A 82 -0.27 -12.94 0.25
C THR A 82 0.02 -13.30 1.72
N MET A 83 1.27 -13.65 2.04
CA MET A 83 1.71 -13.88 3.42
C MET A 83 1.53 -12.63 4.29
N LYS A 84 1.96 -11.46 3.80
CA LYS A 84 1.80 -10.17 4.50
C LYS A 84 0.34 -9.86 4.77
N SER A 85 -0.52 -9.96 3.76
CA SER A 85 -1.96 -9.72 3.87
C SER A 85 -2.59 -10.64 4.92
N SER A 86 -2.28 -11.94 4.90
CA SER A 86 -2.79 -12.91 5.87
C SER A 86 -2.32 -12.63 7.30
N GLU A 87 -1.04 -12.32 7.50
CA GLU A 87 -0.53 -12.00 8.84
C GLU A 87 -1.12 -10.69 9.38
N PHE A 88 -1.32 -9.70 8.50
CA PHE A 88 -1.90 -8.42 8.88
C PHE A 88 -3.38 -8.54 9.28
N GLN A 89 -4.14 -9.41 8.62
CA GLN A 89 -5.52 -9.72 9.01
C GLN A 89 -5.60 -10.28 10.43
N VAL A 90 -4.78 -11.30 10.73
CA VAL A 90 -4.73 -11.90 12.08
C VAL A 90 -4.30 -10.88 13.13
N LEU A 91 -3.31 -10.04 12.80
CA LEU A 91 -2.88 -8.96 13.69
C LEU A 91 -3.99 -7.93 13.93
N SER A 92 -4.71 -7.54 12.88
CA SER A 92 -5.79 -6.55 12.99
C SER A 92 -6.94 -7.04 13.86
N ASP A 93 -7.34 -8.30 13.70
CA ASP A 93 -8.31 -8.94 14.59
C ASP A 93 -7.79 -9.02 16.03
N HIS A 94 -6.49 -9.32 16.21
CA HIS A 94 -5.86 -9.31 17.53
C HIS A 94 -5.94 -7.94 18.21
N LEU A 95 -5.57 -6.86 17.51
CA LEU A 95 -5.65 -5.48 18.01
C LEU A 95 -7.09 -5.12 18.40
N ARG A 96 -8.07 -5.43 17.53
CA ARG A 96 -9.50 -5.20 17.81
C ARG A 96 -9.99 -6.00 19.02
N SER A 97 -9.54 -7.25 19.20
CA SER A 97 -9.89 -8.07 20.37
C SER A 97 -9.40 -7.46 21.70
N LYS A 98 -8.35 -6.63 21.65
CA LYS A 98 -7.86 -5.87 22.80
C LYS A 98 -8.62 -4.55 22.98
N GLY A 99 -9.60 -4.22 22.15
CA GLY A 99 -10.36 -2.97 22.18
C GLY A 99 -9.59 -1.76 21.63
N ILE A 100 -8.57 -2.00 20.80
CA ILE A 100 -7.93 -0.96 19.99
C ILE A 100 -8.81 -0.69 18.77
N LYS A 101 -8.85 0.55 18.30
CA LYS A 101 -9.56 0.96 17.07
C LYS A 101 -8.56 1.24 15.93
N PRO A 102 -7.94 0.22 15.33
CA PRO A 102 -6.97 0.42 14.25
C PRO A 102 -7.71 0.88 12.98
N CYS A 103 -7.55 2.15 12.61
CA CYS A 103 -7.97 2.66 11.31
C CYS A 103 -6.87 2.33 10.30
N VAL A 104 -7.07 1.29 9.50
CA VAL A 104 -6.15 0.95 8.43
C VAL A 104 -6.28 1.98 7.32
N VAL A 105 -5.14 2.49 6.86
CA VAL A 105 -5.08 3.44 5.76
C VAL A 105 -4.10 2.92 4.71
N LYS A 106 -4.39 3.23 3.44
CA LYS A 106 -3.60 2.75 2.28
C LYS A 106 -3.58 1.22 2.25
N GLY A 107 -2.42 0.62 2.00
CA GLY A 107 -2.17 -0.81 2.20
C GLY A 107 -3.28 -1.70 1.65
N ILE A 108 -3.69 -2.67 2.47
CA ILE A 108 -4.65 -3.71 2.11
C ILE A 108 -5.99 -3.14 1.66
N VAL A 109 -6.44 -2.03 2.25
CA VAL A 109 -7.69 -1.37 1.89
C VAL A 109 -7.64 -0.80 0.48
N CYS A 110 -6.54 -0.12 0.11
CA CYS A 110 -6.41 0.41 -1.25
C CYS A 110 -6.10 -0.67 -2.28
N ARG A 111 -5.42 -1.76 -1.89
CA ARG A 111 -5.14 -2.90 -2.79
C ARG A 111 -6.41 -3.63 -3.19
N ASP A 112 -7.42 -3.68 -2.31
CA ASP A 112 -8.69 -4.35 -2.58
C ASP A 112 -9.45 -3.74 -3.77
N LEU A 113 -9.13 -2.49 -4.13
CA LEU A 113 -9.68 -1.81 -5.32
C LEU A 113 -9.09 -2.32 -6.65
N TYR A 114 -8.02 -3.11 -6.62
CA TYR A 114 -7.38 -3.65 -7.82
C TYR A 114 -8.04 -4.98 -8.23
N PRO A 115 -8.10 -5.32 -9.53
CA PRO A 115 -8.67 -6.59 -9.98
C PRO A 115 -8.05 -7.83 -9.32
N ASN A 116 -6.75 -7.76 -9.03
CA ASN A 116 -6.03 -8.74 -8.23
C ASN A 116 -5.25 -8.01 -7.13
N PRO A 117 -5.75 -8.00 -5.88
CA PRO A 117 -5.14 -7.25 -4.78
C PRO A 117 -3.69 -7.65 -4.48
N ASP A 118 -3.37 -8.95 -4.52
CA ASP A 118 -2.02 -9.44 -4.20
C ASP A 118 -1.02 -9.23 -5.34
N ALA A 119 -1.49 -8.93 -6.57
CA ALA A 119 -0.62 -8.50 -7.67
C ALA A 119 -0.11 -7.06 -7.48
N ARG A 120 -0.79 -6.24 -6.66
CA ARG A 120 -0.36 -4.88 -6.30
C ARG A 120 0.45 -4.92 -5.00
N VAL A 121 1.76 -5.03 -5.07
CA VAL A 121 2.60 -5.19 -3.86
C VAL A 121 2.65 -3.90 -3.02
N SER A 122 2.33 -3.97 -1.72
CA SER A 122 2.56 -2.87 -0.77
C SER A 122 3.93 -2.99 -0.11
N GLY A 123 4.53 -1.84 0.24
CA GLY A 123 5.71 -1.82 1.11
C GLY A 123 5.33 -2.16 2.54
N ASP A 124 4.30 -1.50 3.03
CA ASP A 124 3.88 -1.41 4.42
C ASP A 124 2.35 -1.48 4.56
N GLU A 125 1.90 -1.64 5.80
CA GLU A 125 0.51 -1.43 6.20
C GLU A 125 0.45 -0.28 7.21
N ASP A 126 -0.15 0.83 6.82
CA ASP A 126 -0.32 1.99 7.69
C ASP A 126 -1.55 1.80 8.60
N VAL A 127 -1.37 1.98 9.90
CA VAL A 127 -2.43 1.88 10.90
C VAL A 127 -2.49 3.16 11.71
N PHE A 128 -3.59 3.91 11.56
CA PHE A 128 -3.88 5.10 12.35
C PHE A 128 -4.70 4.75 13.59
N ILE A 129 -4.21 5.16 14.76
CA ILE A 129 -4.88 4.91 16.04
C ILE A 129 -5.20 6.22 16.76
N PRO A 130 -6.16 6.22 17.69
CA PRO A 130 -6.30 7.32 18.63
C PRO A 130 -5.02 7.45 19.47
N GLU A 131 -4.55 8.68 19.66
CA GLU A 131 -3.30 8.97 20.39
C GLU A 131 -3.32 8.38 21.81
N GLU A 132 -4.47 8.44 22.49
CA GLU A 132 -4.64 7.87 23.83
C GLU A 132 -4.52 6.34 23.88
N GLN A 133 -4.62 5.66 22.73
CA GLN A 133 -4.44 4.21 22.61
C GLN A 133 -3.00 3.82 22.29
N PHE A 134 -2.08 4.77 22.06
CA PHE A 134 -0.73 4.46 21.58
C PHE A 134 0.03 3.50 22.49
N GLY A 135 0.13 3.78 23.80
CA GLY A 135 0.84 2.89 24.73
C GLY A 135 0.24 1.48 24.80
N LYS A 136 -1.09 1.36 24.70
CA LYS A 136 -1.79 0.07 24.66
C LYS A 136 -1.52 -0.68 23.36
N SER A 137 -1.48 0.03 22.23
CA SER A 137 -1.16 -0.52 20.92
C SER A 137 0.28 -1.00 20.85
N HIS A 138 1.25 -0.19 21.28
CA HIS A 138 2.66 -0.58 21.38
C HIS A 138 2.83 -1.86 22.20
N LYS A 139 2.22 -1.92 23.40
CA LYS A 139 2.26 -3.12 24.23
C LYS A 139 1.63 -4.34 23.55
N THR A 140 0.49 -4.16 22.88
CA THR A 140 -0.20 -5.26 22.18
C THR A 140 0.63 -5.79 21.02
N LEU A 141 1.28 -4.91 20.25
CA LEU A 141 2.17 -5.28 19.15
C LEU A 141 3.40 -6.06 19.66
N THR A 142 4.05 -5.58 20.71
CA THR A 142 5.22 -6.23 21.30
C THR A 142 4.88 -7.58 21.92
N ASP A 143 3.75 -7.69 22.65
CA ASP A 143 3.24 -8.96 23.17
C ASP A 143 2.89 -9.96 22.05
N TYR A 144 2.46 -9.46 20.88
CA TYR A 144 2.20 -10.28 19.68
C TYR A 144 3.49 -10.76 18.97
N GLY A 145 4.66 -10.25 19.38
CA GLY A 145 5.97 -10.59 18.81
C GLY A 145 6.45 -9.64 17.72
N MET A 146 5.84 -8.45 17.60
CA MET A 146 6.40 -7.37 16.79
C MET A 146 7.54 -6.68 17.54
N THR A 147 8.52 -6.17 16.81
CA THR A 147 9.62 -5.36 17.35
C THR A 147 9.69 -4.03 16.62
N LEU A 148 10.24 -3.00 17.27
CA LEU A 148 10.57 -1.75 16.59
C LEU A 148 11.57 -2.04 15.47
N MET A 149 11.44 -1.32 14.35
CA MET A 149 12.46 -1.37 13.30
C MET A 149 13.81 -0.86 13.82
N GLU A 150 13.77 0.24 14.56
CA GLU A 150 14.92 0.85 15.24
C GLU A 150 14.77 0.68 16.76
N PRO A 151 15.53 -0.21 17.43
CA PRO A 151 15.32 -0.56 18.83
C PRO A 151 15.40 0.60 19.83
N ASP A 152 16.25 1.58 19.57
CA ASP A 152 16.52 2.73 20.45
C ASP A 152 15.70 3.98 20.10
N GLN A 153 14.70 3.83 19.22
CA GLN A 153 13.88 4.93 18.77
C GLN A 153 12.99 5.46 19.91
N ASP A 154 13.02 6.79 20.13
CA ASP A 154 12.09 7.44 21.05
C ASP A 154 10.70 7.49 20.42
N ILE A 155 9.93 6.43 20.69
CA ILE A 155 8.59 6.22 20.17
C ILE A 155 7.60 7.29 20.63
N GLU A 156 7.89 8.05 21.69
CA GLU A 156 7.03 9.14 22.15
C GLU A 156 7.21 10.39 21.29
N SER A 157 8.45 10.69 20.87
CA SER A 157 8.81 11.89 20.11
C SER A 157 8.41 11.89 18.63
N ILE A 158 8.13 10.71 18.06
CA ILE A 158 7.78 10.54 16.65
C ILE A 158 6.27 10.35 16.45
N TYR A 159 5.78 10.76 15.28
CA TYR A 159 4.35 10.70 14.97
C TYR A 159 3.92 9.37 14.33
N GLU A 160 4.84 8.66 13.66
CA GLU A 160 4.63 7.33 13.09
C GLU A 160 5.73 6.38 13.60
N VAL A 161 5.36 5.16 13.98
CA VAL A 161 6.29 4.20 14.58
C VAL A 161 6.34 2.91 13.76
N PRO A 162 7.48 2.57 13.15
CA PRO A 162 7.63 1.37 12.34
C PRO A 162 7.83 0.12 13.20
N TYR A 163 7.07 -0.93 12.90
CA TYR A 163 7.23 -2.24 13.52
C TYR A 163 7.41 -3.34 12.48
N VAL A 164 8.30 -4.28 12.79
CA VAL A 164 8.58 -5.48 12.01
C VAL A 164 8.27 -6.72 12.83
N LYS A 165 8.01 -7.83 12.14
CA LYS A 165 7.92 -9.14 12.78
C LYS A 165 9.10 -10.03 12.34
N PRO A 166 10.01 -10.44 13.25
CA PRO A 166 11.14 -11.27 12.88
C PRO A 166 10.71 -12.55 12.15
N GLY A 167 11.32 -12.80 10.98
CA GLY A 167 11.00 -13.97 10.14
C GLY A 167 9.71 -13.86 9.32
N SER A 168 9.05 -12.71 9.31
CA SER A 168 7.82 -12.45 8.56
C SER A 168 8.01 -11.25 7.62
N PRO A 169 7.31 -11.22 6.46
CA PRO A 169 7.31 -10.06 5.57
C PRO A 169 6.45 -8.89 6.11
N LEU A 170 5.80 -9.04 7.27
CA LEU A 170 4.93 -8.03 7.84
C LEU A 170 5.74 -6.85 8.40
N TYR A 171 5.45 -5.68 7.84
CA TYR A 171 5.91 -4.38 8.28
C TYR A 171 4.69 -3.47 8.41
N ILE A 172 4.56 -2.80 9.54
CA ILE A 172 3.46 -1.87 9.81
C ILE A 172 4.01 -0.53 10.27
N GLU A 173 3.31 0.54 9.95
CA GLU A 173 3.56 1.87 10.51
C GLU A 173 2.38 2.27 11.39
N LEU A 174 2.64 2.47 12.67
CA LEU A 174 1.61 2.88 13.63
C LEU A 174 1.61 4.41 13.75
N HIS A 175 0.58 5.04 13.20
CA HIS A 175 0.42 6.48 13.14
C HIS A 175 -0.36 7.00 14.35
N LYS A 176 0.20 8.00 15.04
CA LYS A 176 -0.48 8.84 16.05
C LYS A 176 -1.15 10.07 15.41
N HIS A 177 -0.61 10.51 14.28
CA HIS A 177 -1.11 11.60 13.45
C HIS A 177 -1.01 11.19 11.98
N MET A 178 -1.87 11.76 11.13
CA MET A 178 -1.88 11.42 9.69
C MET A 178 -0.73 12.09 8.93
N PHE A 179 -0.26 13.23 9.43
CA PHE A 179 0.86 14.00 8.88
C PHE A 179 1.80 14.43 10.00
N PRO A 180 3.10 14.66 9.74
CA PRO A 180 4.04 15.16 10.73
C PRO A 180 3.52 16.48 11.34
N PRO A 181 3.20 16.53 12.65
CA PRO A 181 2.60 17.71 13.26
C PRO A 181 3.47 18.97 13.16
N GLU A 182 4.79 18.79 13.28
CA GLU A 182 5.79 19.86 13.21
C GLU A 182 6.06 20.37 11.78
N SER A 183 5.46 19.74 10.76
CA SER A 183 5.63 20.18 9.38
C SER A 183 4.85 21.47 9.11
N GLU A 184 5.55 22.54 8.71
CA GLU A 184 4.89 23.79 8.29
C GLU A 184 3.93 23.59 7.10
N ALA A 185 4.30 22.69 6.18
CA ALA A 185 3.54 22.43 4.97
C ALA A 185 2.35 21.50 5.20
N TYR A 186 2.53 20.43 6.00
CA TYR A 186 1.57 19.34 6.11
C TYR A 186 0.91 19.22 7.48
N GLY A 187 1.49 19.77 8.55
CA GLY A 187 0.99 19.62 9.93
C GLY A 187 -0.44 20.14 10.10
N ASN A 188 -0.75 21.26 9.46
CA ASN A 188 -2.10 21.85 9.43
C ASN A 188 -3.17 20.98 8.73
N LEU A 189 -2.77 19.94 7.99
CA LEU A 189 -3.71 19.01 7.34
C LEU A 189 -4.31 18.01 8.32
N ASN A 190 -3.68 17.79 9.49
CA ASN A 190 -4.23 16.92 10.53
C ASN A 190 -5.64 17.34 10.97
N ARG A 191 -5.96 18.65 10.90
CA ARG A 191 -7.29 19.19 11.24
C ARG A 191 -8.46 18.55 10.47
N PHE A 192 -8.20 17.99 9.28
CA PHE A 192 -9.23 17.27 8.51
C PHE A 192 -9.60 15.92 9.13
N PHE A 193 -8.72 15.35 9.95
CA PHE A 193 -8.83 14.02 10.54
C PHE A 193 -9.07 14.06 12.06
N ASP A 194 -9.14 15.26 12.66
CA ASP A 194 -9.41 15.43 14.09
C ASP A 194 -10.71 14.72 14.50
N GLY A 195 -10.60 13.87 15.52
CA GLY A 195 -11.72 13.12 16.07
C GLY A 195 -12.32 12.06 15.13
N ILE A 196 -11.65 11.67 14.03
CA ILE A 196 -12.22 10.74 13.04
C ILE A 196 -12.66 9.39 13.64
N HIS A 197 -11.95 8.88 14.66
CA HIS A 197 -12.33 7.65 15.38
C HIS A 197 -13.61 7.76 16.25
N ASN A 198 -14.12 8.99 16.43
CA ASN A 198 -15.30 9.31 17.22
C ASN A 198 -16.44 9.95 16.40
N ARG A 199 -16.23 10.25 15.12
CA ARG A 199 -17.28 10.74 14.21
C ARG A 199 -18.28 9.61 13.96
N THR A 200 -19.56 9.83 14.26
CA THR A 200 -20.66 8.90 13.96
C THR A 200 -21.54 9.48 12.85
N GLU A 201 -21.95 8.68 11.86
CA GLU A 201 -22.69 9.15 10.67
C GLU A 201 -23.98 9.96 10.97
N LYS A 202 -24.21 11.03 10.20
CA LYS A 202 -25.53 11.33 9.60
C LYS A 202 -25.41 11.93 8.18
N PRO A 203 -26.29 11.57 7.22
CA PRO A 203 -26.07 11.80 5.79
C PRO A 203 -26.30 13.22 5.27
N HIS A 204 -26.62 14.21 6.12
CA HIS A 204 -27.05 15.54 5.66
C HIS A 204 -26.28 16.72 6.28
N LYS A 205 -25.13 16.47 6.92
CA LYS A 205 -24.21 17.53 7.38
C LYS A 205 -22.72 17.27 7.17
N GLY A 206 -22.34 16.25 6.39
CA GLY A 206 -20.97 16.11 5.89
C GLY A 206 -19.91 15.72 6.92
N GLU A 207 -20.29 15.15 8.06
CA GLU A 207 -19.34 14.52 8.99
C GLU A 207 -19.26 13.03 8.67
N CYS A 208 -18.08 12.63 8.22
CA CYS A 208 -17.79 11.30 7.73
C CYS A 208 -16.70 10.71 8.66
N GLY A 209 -16.98 9.53 9.23
CA GLY A 209 -16.13 8.86 10.23
C GLY A 209 -15.45 7.62 9.67
N LEU A 210 -15.05 6.73 10.56
CA LEU A 210 -14.56 5.41 10.17
C LEU A 210 -15.71 4.51 9.72
N ILE A 211 -15.47 3.72 8.68
CA ILE A 211 -16.36 2.67 8.17
C ILE A 211 -15.70 1.30 8.39
N GLU A 212 -16.50 0.23 8.32
CA GLU A 212 -15.97 -1.14 8.27
C GLU A 212 -16.00 -1.64 6.82
N GLU A 213 -14.85 -2.11 6.35
CA GLU A 213 -14.70 -2.80 5.07
C GLU A 213 -14.33 -4.26 5.32
N GLU A 214 -14.95 -5.19 4.59
CA GLU A 214 -14.67 -6.63 4.71
C GLU A 214 -13.76 -7.09 3.57
N ILE A 215 -12.52 -7.48 3.91
CA ILE A 215 -11.51 -7.91 2.93
C ILE A 215 -11.11 -9.34 3.27
N ASN A 216 -11.37 -10.27 2.34
CA ASN A 216 -11.12 -11.71 2.49
C ASN A 216 -11.65 -12.27 3.84
N GLY A 217 -12.83 -11.82 4.27
CA GLY A 217 -13.50 -12.27 5.50
C GLY A 217 -13.04 -11.60 6.80
N THR A 218 -12.06 -10.69 6.76
CA THR A 218 -11.64 -9.86 7.91
C THR A 218 -12.24 -8.46 7.79
N LYS A 219 -12.81 -7.96 8.89
CA LYS A 219 -13.34 -6.60 8.95
C LYS A 219 -12.27 -5.61 9.40
N PHE A 220 -11.97 -4.64 8.55
CA PHE A 220 -11.06 -3.55 8.83
C PHE A 220 -11.85 -2.28 9.11
N LEU A 221 -11.49 -1.55 10.18
CA LEU A 221 -11.89 -0.14 10.26
C LEU A 221 -10.99 0.65 9.31
N THR A 222 -11.58 1.49 8.49
CA THR A 222 -10.87 2.40 7.59
C THR A 222 -11.61 3.74 7.53
N MET A 223 -10.98 4.75 6.96
CA MET A 223 -11.65 5.99 6.62
C MET A 223 -12.72 5.72 5.55
N ASN A 224 -13.81 6.48 5.58
CA ASN A 224 -14.73 6.54 4.44
C ASN A 224 -13.97 6.95 3.17
N HIS A 225 -14.54 6.65 2.01
CA HIS A 225 -13.87 6.86 0.73
C HIS A 225 -13.43 8.31 0.47
N THR A 226 -14.17 9.31 0.96
CA THR A 226 -13.85 10.73 0.76
C THR A 226 -12.61 11.12 1.56
N ASP A 227 -12.60 10.82 2.86
CA ASP A 227 -11.47 11.14 3.74
C ASP A 227 -10.24 10.32 3.37
N HIS A 228 -10.43 9.06 2.98
CA HIS A 228 -9.33 8.20 2.54
C HIS A 228 -8.70 8.74 1.24
N LEU A 229 -9.52 9.13 0.26
CA LEU A 229 -9.03 9.75 -0.98
C LEU A 229 -8.33 11.08 -0.71
N LEU A 230 -8.87 11.90 0.19
CA LEU A 230 -8.26 13.15 0.62
C LEU A 230 -6.87 12.90 1.21
N TYR A 231 -6.76 11.94 2.13
CA TYR A 231 -5.48 11.54 2.72
C TYR A 231 -4.48 11.09 1.66
N VAL A 232 -4.86 10.14 0.79
CA VAL A 232 -3.97 9.60 -0.26
C VAL A 232 -3.47 10.70 -1.21
N ARG A 233 -4.30 11.69 -1.55
CA ARG A 233 -3.87 12.80 -2.43
C ARG A 233 -2.96 13.82 -1.77
N LEU A 234 -3.09 13.99 -0.46
CA LEU A 234 -2.33 14.96 0.31
C LEU A 234 -0.99 14.42 0.83
N LEU A 235 -0.74 13.11 0.66
CA LEU A 235 0.52 12.49 1.06
C LEU A 235 1.73 13.21 0.45
N PRO A 236 2.75 13.56 1.27
CA PRO A 236 3.96 14.22 0.80
C PRO A 236 4.66 13.45 -0.34
N SER A 237 4.60 12.12 -0.29
CA SER A 237 5.18 11.22 -1.31
C SER A 237 4.46 11.26 -2.66
N ILE A 238 3.23 11.76 -2.72
CA ILE A 238 2.41 11.89 -3.94
C ILE A 238 2.30 13.36 -4.37
N CYS A 239 2.47 14.32 -3.45
CA CYS A 239 2.37 15.75 -3.69
C CYS A 239 3.76 16.41 -3.69
N PRO A 240 4.42 16.55 -4.86
CA PRO A 240 5.78 17.08 -4.96
C PRO A 240 5.77 18.62 -4.87
N TRP A 241 5.39 19.18 -3.73
CA TRP A 241 5.61 20.61 -3.48
C TRP A 241 7.05 20.91 -3.02
N GLU A 242 7.82 19.89 -2.64
CA GLU A 242 9.24 20.02 -2.26
C GLU A 242 10.22 19.95 -3.45
N ILE A 243 9.75 19.73 -4.69
CA ILE A 243 10.60 19.76 -5.91
C ILE A 243 10.64 21.17 -6.54
N MET A 244 9.94 22.16 -5.97
CA MET A 244 9.95 23.56 -6.43
C MET A 244 10.44 24.55 -5.36
N ARG A 245 11.57 24.26 -4.72
CA ARG A 245 12.43 25.27 -4.08
C ARG A 245 13.88 25.04 -4.44
#